data_AF-A0A851G8B6-F1
#
_entry.id   AF-A0A851G8B6-F1
#
_cell.length_a   1.000
_cell.length_b   1.000
_cell.length_c   1.000
_cell.angle_alpha   90.00
_cell.angle_beta   90.00
_cell.angle_gamma   90.00
#
_symmetry.space_group_name_H-M   'P 1'
#
loop_
_entity.id
_entity.type
_entity.pdbx_description
1 polymer ?
#
loop_
_entity_poly.entity_id
_entity_poly.type
_entity_poly.pdbx_seq_one_letter_code
_entity_poly.pdbx_strand_id
1 'polypeptide(L)'
;MEKKNRPVQQAANSDIRTSDITPTTSPVQVPKRTPKKHRARVYMLRTGVEGWTENDILRYCRLSSGRNYASELERQLDIQLERIDEKNPDGIGAHLRYRFSCR
;
A
#
# COMPACT_ATOMS: atom_id res chain seq x y z
N MET A 1 -57.25 35.14 2.89
CA MET A 1 -56.52 35.97 1.91
C MET A 1 -55.58 35.05 1.15
N GLU A 2 -56.07 34.46 0.07
CA GLU A 2 -55.94 34.95 -1.32
C GLU A 2 -54.53 34.77 -1.88
N LYS A 3 -54.43 33.87 -2.87
CA LYS A 3 -53.26 33.65 -3.71
C LYS A 3 -53.11 34.85 -4.67
N LYS A 4 -51.90 35.39 -4.80
CA LYS A 4 -51.58 36.33 -5.89
C LYS A 4 -50.32 35.89 -6.61
N ASN A 5 -50.51 35.29 -7.79
CA ASN A 5 -49.49 35.05 -8.79
C ASN A 5 -48.92 36.39 -9.28
N ARG A 6 -47.60 36.45 -9.54
CA ARG A 6 -46.96 37.58 -10.22
C ARG A 6 -46.28 37.11 -11.52
N PRO A 7 -46.34 37.90 -12.61
CA PRO A 7 -46.09 37.41 -13.96
C PRO A 7 -44.61 37.34 -14.33
N VAL A 8 -44.36 36.44 -15.28
CA VAL A 8 -43.18 36.30 -16.12
C VAL A 8 -42.79 37.64 -16.75
N GLN A 9 -41.51 38.02 -16.61
CA GLN A 9 -40.87 38.98 -17.49
C GLN A 9 -39.54 38.39 -17.96
N GLN A 10 -39.55 37.94 -19.21
CA GLN A 10 -38.33 37.70 -19.99
C GLN A 10 -37.75 39.06 -20.38
N ALA A 11 -36.43 39.22 -20.24
CA ALA A 11 -35.70 40.25 -20.96
C ALA A 11 -34.26 39.79 -21.23
N ALA A 12 -33.95 39.74 -22.52
CA ALA A 12 -32.70 40.09 -23.20
C ALA A 12 -31.40 39.32 -22.86
N ASN A 13 -30.98 38.56 -23.87
CA ASN A 13 -29.61 38.14 -24.14
C ASN A 13 -28.67 39.35 -24.27
N SER A 14 -27.55 39.33 -23.54
CA SER A 14 -26.27 39.97 -23.85
C SER A 14 -25.31 39.60 -22.71
N ASP A 15 -24.01 39.36 -22.85
CA ASP A 15 -23.13 39.02 -23.95
C ASP A 15 -21.83 38.57 -23.22
N ILE A 16 -21.02 37.71 -23.84
CA ILE A 16 -19.61 37.46 -23.47
C ILE A 16 -19.34 36.98 -22.03
N ARG A 17 -19.49 35.67 -21.79
CA ARG A 17 -18.63 34.98 -20.81
C ARG A 17 -17.45 34.39 -21.55
N THR A 18 -16.35 35.13 -21.55
CA THR A 18 -15.01 34.59 -21.77
C THR A 18 -14.90 33.35 -20.89
N SER A 19 -14.86 32.18 -21.51
CA SER A 19 -14.55 30.94 -20.82
C SER A 19 -13.12 31.09 -20.31
N ASP A 20 -12.97 31.37 -19.01
CA ASP A 20 -11.72 31.12 -18.30
C ASP A 20 -11.48 29.61 -18.37
N ILE A 21 -10.81 29.18 -19.44
CA ILE A 21 -10.32 27.82 -19.58
C ILE A 21 -9.12 27.73 -18.65
N THR A 22 -9.37 27.58 -17.36
CA THR A 22 -8.36 27.11 -16.42
C THR A 22 -7.80 25.82 -17.00
N PRO A 23 -6.50 25.73 -17.34
CA PRO A 23 -5.96 24.48 -17.82
C PRO A 23 -6.18 23.48 -16.70
N THR A 24 -6.95 22.42 -17.00
CA THR A 24 -7.07 21.28 -16.10
C THR A 24 -5.69 20.64 -16.06
N THR A 25 -4.85 21.12 -15.14
CA THR A 25 -3.64 20.43 -14.74
C THR A 25 -4.13 19.15 -14.11
N SER A 26 -4.34 18.12 -14.92
CA SER A 26 -4.58 16.77 -14.43
C SER A 26 -3.43 16.50 -13.47
N PRO A 27 -3.68 16.27 -12.16
CA PRO A 27 -2.60 16.02 -11.24
C PRO A 27 -1.87 14.79 -11.76
N VAL A 28 -0.64 14.98 -12.24
CA VAL A 28 0.26 13.89 -12.60
C VAL A 28 0.41 13.08 -11.32
N GLN A 29 -0.35 11.98 -11.20
CA GLN A 29 -0.30 11.15 -10.02
C GLN A 29 1.12 10.62 -9.93
N VAL A 30 1.85 11.08 -8.92
CA VAL A 30 3.16 10.54 -8.59
C VAL A 30 3.01 9.02 -8.49
N PRO A 31 3.85 8.22 -9.18
CA PRO A 31 3.75 6.77 -9.13
C PRO A 31 3.68 6.30 -7.67
N LYS A 32 2.56 5.68 -7.30
CA LYS A 32 2.37 5.17 -5.94
C LYS A 32 3.46 4.14 -5.66
N ARG A 33 4.18 4.30 -4.55
CA ARG A 33 5.16 3.30 -4.12
C ARG A 33 4.49 1.94 -3.99
N THR A 34 5.19 0.89 -4.41
CA THR A 34 4.72 -0.49 -4.28
C THR A 34 4.31 -0.78 -2.82
N PRO A 35 3.13 -1.38 -2.58
CA PRO A 35 2.63 -1.63 -1.24
C PRO A 35 3.62 -2.39 -0.36
N LYS A 36 3.63 -2.09 0.94
CA LYS A 36 4.56 -2.70 1.91
C LYS A 36 4.48 -4.23 1.90
N LYS A 37 3.27 -4.78 2.02
CA LYS A 37 3.00 -6.23 2.00
C LYS A 37 3.45 -6.88 0.68
N HIS A 38 3.25 -6.21 -0.44
CA HIS A 38 3.68 -6.72 -1.74
C HIS A 38 5.20 -6.84 -1.81
N ARG A 39 5.94 -5.77 -1.43
CA ARG A 39 7.42 -5.80 -1.41
C ARG A 39 7.97 -6.92 -0.53
N ALA A 40 7.41 -7.08 0.68
CA ALA A 40 7.80 -8.15 1.59
C ALA A 40 7.54 -9.55 0.99
N ARG A 41 6.33 -9.80 0.47
CA ARG A 41 5.96 -11.11 -0.12
C ARG A 41 6.83 -11.49 -1.31
N VAL A 42 7.10 -10.54 -2.22
CA VAL A 42 8.01 -10.77 -3.35
C VAL A 42 9.40 -11.13 -2.88
N TYR A 43 9.91 -10.43 -1.85
CA TYR A 43 11.21 -10.75 -1.28
C TYR A 43 11.24 -12.16 -0.67
N MET A 44 10.24 -12.51 0.14
CA MET A 44 10.12 -13.82 0.80
C MET A 44 10.11 -14.97 -0.21
N LEU A 45 9.36 -14.83 -1.30
CA LEU A 45 9.33 -15.82 -2.38
C LEU A 45 10.67 -15.91 -3.12
N ARG A 46 11.36 -14.78 -3.28
CA ARG A 46 12.64 -14.72 -4.02
C ARG A 46 13.80 -15.37 -3.26
N THR A 47 13.78 -15.41 -1.93
CA THR A 47 14.89 -15.99 -1.16
C THR A 47 14.89 -17.52 -1.14
N GLY A 48 13.75 -18.16 -1.46
CA GLY A 48 13.67 -19.61 -1.64
C GLY A 48 14.18 -20.40 -0.43
N VAL A 49 15.14 -21.29 -0.66
CA VAL A 49 15.72 -22.20 0.35
C VAL A 49 16.61 -21.52 1.39
N GLU A 50 17.07 -20.31 1.13
CA GLU A 50 17.83 -19.53 2.12
C GLU A 50 16.91 -18.87 3.15
N GLY A 51 15.63 -18.72 2.82
CA GLY A 51 14.66 -18.08 3.71
C GLY A 51 14.94 -16.59 3.92
N TRP A 52 14.33 -16.01 4.95
CA TRP A 52 14.51 -14.59 5.28
C TRP A 52 14.38 -14.37 6.78
N THR A 53 14.99 -13.30 7.25
CA THR A 53 14.81 -12.82 8.62
C THR A 53 13.99 -11.53 8.67
N GLU A 54 13.60 -11.11 9.89
CA GLU A 54 12.97 -9.80 10.07
C GLU A 54 13.89 -8.66 9.62
N ASN A 55 15.18 -8.75 9.92
CA ASN A 55 16.18 -7.75 9.53
C ASN A 55 16.35 -7.64 8.02
N ASP A 56 16.24 -8.76 7.29
CA ASP A 56 16.27 -8.75 5.83
C ASP A 56 15.10 -7.97 5.25
N ILE A 57 13.90 -8.12 5.82
CA ILE A 57 12.72 -7.37 5.41
C ILE A 57 12.92 -5.87 5.68
N LEU A 58 13.50 -5.50 6.82
CA LEU A 58 13.82 -4.09 7.10
C LEU A 58 14.78 -3.51 6.06
N ARG A 59 15.90 -4.21 5.82
CA ARG A 59 17.01 -3.76 4.97
C ARG A 59 16.65 -3.78 3.48
N TYR A 60 16.20 -4.93 2.97
CA TYR A 60 15.99 -5.13 1.53
C TYR A 60 14.62 -4.66 1.05
N CYS A 61 13.57 -4.74 1.89
CA CYS A 61 12.25 -4.25 1.49
C CYS A 61 12.05 -2.76 1.82
N ARG A 62 12.99 -2.12 2.54
CA ARG A 62 12.89 -0.73 3.03
C ARG A 62 11.60 -0.52 3.81
N LEU A 63 11.42 -1.34 4.83
CA LEU A 63 10.26 -1.32 5.73
C LEU A 63 10.69 -0.97 7.15
N SER A 64 9.80 -0.35 7.91
CA SER A 64 10.03 0.03 9.31
C SER A 64 9.75 -1.08 10.32
N SER A 65 9.15 -2.18 9.85
CA SER A 65 8.89 -3.38 10.65
C SER A 65 8.94 -4.57 9.70
N GLY A 66 9.58 -5.66 10.15
CA GLY A 66 9.58 -6.98 9.50
C GLY A 66 8.67 -7.99 10.20
N ARG A 67 7.99 -7.57 11.28
CA ARG A 67 7.17 -8.43 12.13
C ARG A 67 5.86 -8.81 11.45
N ASN A 68 5.28 -9.92 11.89
CA ASN A 68 3.96 -10.42 11.50
C ASN A 68 3.79 -10.83 10.03
N TYR A 69 4.74 -10.59 9.13
CA TYR A 69 4.60 -11.02 7.74
C TYR A 69 4.64 -12.54 7.59
N ALA A 70 5.58 -13.22 8.27
CA ALA A 70 5.68 -14.67 8.23
C ALA A 70 4.43 -15.34 8.82
N SER A 71 4.02 -14.92 10.02
CA SER A 71 2.81 -15.46 10.67
C SER A 71 1.51 -15.09 9.95
N GLU A 72 1.41 -13.93 9.29
CA GLU A 72 0.29 -13.62 8.40
C GLU A 72 0.25 -14.56 7.20
N LEU A 73 1.41 -14.84 6.60
CA LEU A 73 1.52 -15.72 5.45
C LEU A 73 1.15 -17.17 5.78
N GLU A 74 1.62 -17.68 6.93
CA GLU A 74 1.22 -18.99 7.46
C GLU A 74 -0.31 -19.12 7.61
N ARG A 75 -0.96 -18.12 8.22
CA ARG A 75 -2.43 -18.13 8.40
C ARG A 75 -3.21 -18.00 7.09
N GLN A 76 -2.72 -17.19 6.15
CA GLN A 76 -3.44 -16.93 4.90
C GLN A 76 -3.37 -18.10 3.92
N LEU A 77 -2.25 -18.83 3.93
CA LEU A 77 -2.01 -19.92 3.00
C LEU A 77 -2.16 -21.30 3.64
N ASP A 78 -2.42 -21.35 4.95
CA ASP A 78 -2.45 -22.56 5.76
C ASP A 78 -1.19 -23.42 5.58
N ILE A 79 -0.03 -22.76 5.64
CA ILE A 79 1.29 -23.41 5.53
C ILE A 79 2.07 -23.26 6.83
N GLN A 80 3.05 -24.13 7.02
CA GLN A 80 4.03 -24.00 8.10
C GLN A 80 5.40 -23.63 7.55
N LEU A 81 5.90 -22.47 7.98
CA LEU A 81 7.27 -22.07 7.69
C LEU A 81 8.20 -22.72 8.72
N GLU A 82 9.35 -23.18 8.23
CA GLU A 82 10.43 -23.59 9.12
C GLU A 82 11.01 -22.34 9.80
N ARG A 83 11.32 -22.45 11.09
CA ARG A 83 11.90 -21.38 11.90
C ARG A 83 13.22 -21.87 12.45
N ILE A 84 14.30 -21.23 12.02
CA ILE A 84 15.66 -21.55 12.43
C ILE A 84 16.16 -20.40 13.29
N ASP A 85 16.67 -20.73 14.48
CA ASP A 85 17.33 -19.74 15.33
C ASP A 85 18.62 -19.27 14.66
N GLU A 86 18.72 -17.97 14.44
CA GLU A 86 19.91 -17.31 13.92
C GLU A 86 20.56 -16.45 15.00
N LYS A 87 21.89 -16.42 14.99
CA LYS A 87 22.66 -15.58 15.91
C LYS A 87 22.41 -14.11 15.57
N ASN A 88 21.71 -13.43 16.46
CA ASN A 88 21.48 -12.00 16.33
C ASN A 88 22.78 -11.23 16.63
N PRO A 89 23.36 -10.48 15.68
CA PRO A 89 24.50 -9.60 15.96
C PRO A 89 24.11 -8.44 16.90
N ASP A 90 22.85 -8.03 16.91
CA ASP A 90 22.36 -6.88 17.69
C ASP A 90 22.01 -7.26 19.14
N GLY A 91 22.02 -8.55 19.48
CA GLY A 91 21.83 -9.06 20.85
C GLY A 91 20.44 -8.90 21.47
N ILE A 92 19.47 -8.34 20.73
CA ILE A 92 18.12 -8.07 21.24
C ILE A 92 17.13 -9.09 20.69
N GLY A 93 16.61 -9.96 21.56
CA GLY A 93 15.57 -10.94 21.24
C GLY A 93 16.03 -12.09 20.33
N ALA A 94 15.16 -13.08 20.18
CA ALA A 94 15.37 -14.19 19.24
C ALA A 94 15.27 -13.68 17.79
N HIS A 95 16.26 -14.03 16.98
CA HIS A 95 16.29 -13.69 15.55
C HIS A 95 16.05 -14.95 14.77
N LEU A 96 14.86 -15.05 14.17
CA LEU A 96 14.44 -16.24 13.43
C LEU A 96 14.64 -16.04 11.93
N ARG A 97 15.18 -17.06 11.28
CA ARG A 97 15.13 -17.24 9.84
C ARG A 97 13.94 -18.12 9.48
N TYR A 98 13.05 -17.57 8.67
CA TYR A 98 11.87 -18.25 8.15
C TYR A 98 12.17 -18.84 6.78
N ARG A 99 11.81 -20.10 6.55
CA ARG A 99 12.01 -20.79 5.27
C ARG A 99 10.75 -21.55 4.85
N PHE A 100 10.49 -21.59 3.54
CA PHE A 100 9.50 -22.50 2.99
C PHE A 100 9.99 -23.94 3.16
N SER A 101 9.29 -24.71 4.00
CA SER A 101 9.56 -26.15 4.11
C SER A 101 8.88 -26.88 2.95
N CYS A 102 9.61 -27.75 2.26
CA CYS A 102 9.00 -28.73 1.37
C CYS A 102 8.58 -29.92 2.27
N ARG A 103 7.30 -30.28 2.26
CA ARG A 103 6.81 -31.55 2.81
C ARG A 103 6.53 -32.51 1.66
#